data_AF-A0A3D8QF36-F1
#
_entry.id   AF-A0A3D8QF36-F1
#
_cell.length_a   1.000
_cell.length_b   1.000
_cell.length_c   1.000
_cell.angle_alpha   90.00
_cell.angle_beta   90.00
_cell.angle_gamma   90.00
#
_symmetry.space_group_name_H-M   'P 1'
#
loop_
_entity.id
_entity.type
_entity.pdbx_description
1 polymer ?
#
loop_
_entity_poly.entity_id
_entity_poly.type
_entity_poly.pdbx_seq_one_letter_code
_entity_poly.pdbx_strand_id
1 'polypeptide(L)'
;MRLSRFSLLALGAATASAFRDTSPFFLASTSEILSTPAQLKSATALLDELSTKLGSCPSDYYVIASQPGVHSTDFATAKSAPRLGAKMTGEDKAIRSTMIVNEVAGVLETKQVRNILETQCGAQTTVIDASSGSYSTEFGNEPRIILVEFSSLPLGSERVQQLSDNDGLLSDIVGRLPSEKYTILYLTTPREFEDSDPPVYKSPGDQYQDTIHMDLKRDYSSHSRRDGTTNNSIFHEYQYFTPGIFMGLIATFFFIAILYVGLSALMSLQVSYAAFEKDTSSSVQKKQQ
;
A
#
# COMPACT_ATOMS: atom_id res chain seq x y z
N MET A 1 -45.59 -12.37 -2.15
CA MET A 1 -44.43 -12.04 -3.02
C MET A 1 -43.58 -10.98 -2.34
N ARG A 2 -42.23 -11.07 -2.45
CA ARG A 2 -41.17 -10.18 -1.92
C ARG A 2 -40.39 -10.68 -0.69
N LEU A 3 -39.73 -11.83 -0.86
CA LEU A 3 -38.64 -12.33 0.01
C LEU A 3 -37.41 -12.61 -0.87
N SER A 4 -36.87 -11.58 -1.55
CA SER A 4 -35.83 -11.80 -2.57
C SER A 4 -34.72 -10.74 -2.62
N ARG A 5 -34.49 -9.94 -1.58
CA ARG A 5 -33.52 -8.83 -1.69
C ARG A 5 -32.67 -8.55 -0.46
N PHE A 6 -32.12 -9.52 0.26
CA PHE A 6 -31.03 -9.23 1.22
C PHE A 6 -30.09 -10.44 1.43
N SER A 7 -29.37 -10.85 0.38
CA SER A 7 -28.30 -11.84 0.54
C SER A 7 -27.13 -11.55 -0.41
N LEU A 8 -26.56 -10.35 -0.33
CA LEU A 8 -25.27 -10.01 -0.97
C LEU A 8 -24.56 -8.95 -0.11
N LEU A 9 -23.97 -9.38 1.01
CA LEU A 9 -23.04 -8.56 1.81
C LEU A 9 -22.23 -9.50 2.72
N ALA A 10 -21.49 -10.42 2.11
CA ALA A 10 -20.51 -11.27 2.81
C ALA A 10 -19.33 -11.68 1.90
N LEU A 11 -18.89 -10.76 1.03
CA LEU A 11 -17.60 -10.85 0.33
C LEU A 11 -16.83 -9.57 0.68
N GLY A 12 -16.02 -9.63 1.73
CA GLY A 12 -15.32 -8.42 2.19
C GLY A 12 -14.44 -8.63 3.40
N ALA A 13 -13.67 -9.72 3.44
CA ALA A 13 -12.54 -9.86 4.36
C ALA A 13 -11.54 -10.92 3.87
N ALA A 14 -11.30 -11.00 2.55
CA ALA A 14 -10.00 -11.45 2.09
C ALA A 14 -9.14 -10.18 2.04
N THR A 15 -8.33 -9.96 3.07
CA THR A 15 -7.34 -8.88 3.07
C THR A 15 -6.50 -9.03 1.82
N ALA A 16 -6.62 -8.07 0.91
CA ALA A 16 -5.94 -8.08 -0.37
C ALA A 16 -4.43 -8.04 -0.13
N SER A 17 -3.74 -9.17 -0.29
CA SER A 17 -2.28 -9.24 -0.45
C SER A 17 -1.83 -8.68 -1.81
N ALA A 18 -2.67 -7.88 -2.47
CA ALA A 18 -2.58 -7.53 -3.89
C ALA A 18 -1.42 -6.58 -4.23
N PHE A 19 -0.77 -6.00 -3.22
CA PHE A 19 0.37 -5.07 -3.38
C PHE A 19 1.59 -5.49 -2.56
N ARG A 20 1.64 -6.74 -2.08
CA ARG A 20 2.81 -7.21 -1.31
C ARG A 20 4.05 -7.33 -2.18
N ASP A 21 3.86 -7.77 -3.43
CA ASP A 21 4.92 -8.04 -4.40
C ASP A 21 5.04 -6.93 -5.46
N THR A 22 4.62 -5.71 -5.08
CA THR A 22 4.71 -4.53 -5.93
C THR A 22 5.67 -3.51 -5.35
N SER A 23 6.21 -2.67 -6.22
CA SER A 23 7.20 -1.66 -5.83
C SER A 23 7.08 -0.41 -6.69
N PRO A 24 7.38 0.79 -6.16
CA PRO A 24 7.18 2.03 -6.87
C PRO A 24 8.26 2.29 -7.93
N PHE A 25 7.89 3.00 -8.99
CA PHE A 25 8.81 3.47 -10.01
C PHE A 25 8.68 4.98 -10.18
N PHE A 26 9.83 5.65 -10.29
CA PHE A 26 9.89 7.09 -10.51
C PHE A 26 10.75 7.40 -11.73
N LEU A 27 10.29 8.35 -12.53
CA LEU A 27 11.05 8.92 -13.62
C LEU A 27 10.95 10.44 -13.55
N ALA A 28 12.09 11.10 -13.62
CA ALA A 28 12.18 12.56 -13.72
C ALA A 28 13.12 12.91 -14.87
N SER A 29 12.69 13.78 -15.78
CA SER A 29 13.49 14.20 -16.92
C SER A 29 13.47 15.71 -17.08
N THR A 30 14.61 16.27 -17.44
CA THR A 30 14.75 17.68 -17.82
C THR A 30 14.20 17.95 -19.22
N SER A 31 13.93 16.91 -19.99
CA SER A 31 13.33 16.98 -21.32
C SER A 31 11.82 16.69 -21.25
N GLU A 32 11.09 17.11 -22.26
CA GLU A 32 9.64 16.88 -22.33
C GLU A 32 9.36 15.44 -22.76
N ILE A 33 9.06 14.60 -21.77
CA ILE A 33 8.61 13.22 -21.98
C ILE A 33 7.12 13.16 -21.60
N LEU A 34 6.26 12.93 -22.58
CA LEU A 34 4.82 12.74 -22.36
C LEU A 34 4.60 11.40 -21.66
N SER A 35 4.60 11.39 -20.33
CA SER A 35 4.33 10.20 -19.52
C SER A 35 3.19 10.46 -18.55
N THR A 36 2.30 9.49 -18.41
CA THR A 36 1.13 9.60 -17.54
C THR A 36 1.39 8.88 -16.22
N PRO A 37 1.14 9.54 -15.07
CA PRO A 37 1.21 8.87 -13.77
C PRO A 37 0.17 7.75 -13.70
N ALA A 38 0.49 6.65 -13.01
CA ALA A 38 -0.39 5.51 -12.86
C ALA A 38 -0.33 4.96 -11.43
N GLN A 39 -1.43 4.43 -10.91
CA GLN A 39 -1.40 3.78 -9.60
C GLN A 39 -0.81 2.38 -9.68
N LEU A 40 -1.17 1.61 -10.71
CA LEU A 40 -0.75 0.24 -10.91
C LEU A 40 -0.34 0.02 -12.37
N LYS A 41 0.80 -0.62 -12.60
CA LYS A 41 1.23 -1.02 -13.94
C LYS A 41 2.04 -2.32 -13.88
N SER A 42 2.00 -3.16 -14.91
CA SER A 42 2.92 -4.31 -14.98
C SER A 42 4.32 -3.84 -15.40
N ALA A 43 5.35 -4.57 -14.96
CA ALA A 43 6.74 -4.31 -15.36
C ALA A 43 6.93 -4.36 -16.89
N THR A 44 6.24 -5.28 -17.58
CA THR A 44 6.28 -5.39 -19.05
C THR A 44 5.69 -4.18 -19.75
N ALA A 45 4.49 -3.74 -19.36
CA ALA A 45 3.86 -2.56 -19.95
C ALA A 45 4.65 -1.27 -19.62
N LEU A 46 5.31 -1.23 -18.45
CA LEU A 46 6.21 -0.14 -18.10
C LEU A 46 7.45 -0.13 -19.01
N LEU A 47 8.08 -1.29 -19.23
CA LEU A 47 9.23 -1.43 -20.12
C LEU A 47 8.90 -1.02 -21.57
N ASP A 48 7.74 -1.42 -22.09
CA ASP A 48 7.29 -1.06 -23.45
C ASP A 48 7.07 0.46 -23.59
N GLU A 49 6.49 1.09 -22.56
CA GLU A 49 6.36 2.56 -22.53
C GLU A 49 7.73 3.23 -22.49
N LEU A 50 8.64 2.75 -21.62
CA LEU A 50 10.00 3.30 -21.54
C LEU A 50 10.76 3.14 -22.86
N SER A 51 10.65 1.99 -23.53
CA SER A 51 11.24 1.76 -24.86
C SER A 51 10.72 2.76 -25.89
N THR A 52 9.41 3.02 -25.90
CA THR A 52 8.80 3.97 -26.84
C THR A 52 9.21 5.42 -26.54
N LYS A 53 9.28 5.79 -25.26
CA LYS A 53 9.51 7.17 -24.82
C LYS A 53 10.99 7.56 -24.80
N LEU A 54 11.87 6.63 -24.43
CA LEU A 54 13.30 6.86 -24.37
C LEU A 54 13.99 6.57 -25.71
N GLY A 55 13.33 5.91 -26.66
CA GLY A 55 13.92 5.61 -27.97
C GLY A 55 14.21 6.82 -28.85
N SER A 56 13.63 7.99 -28.57
CA SER A 56 14.03 9.26 -29.20
C SER A 56 15.23 9.91 -28.52
N CYS A 57 15.78 9.30 -27.48
CA CYS A 57 16.96 9.72 -26.73
C CYS A 57 16.93 11.20 -26.30
N PRO A 58 15.93 11.62 -25.50
CA PRO A 58 15.70 13.02 -25.18
C PRO A 58 16.73 13.64 -24.23
N SER A 59 17.61 12.84 -23.63
CA SER A 59 18.63 13.27 -22.67
C SER A 59 20.02 12.79 -23.06
N ASP A 60 21.03 13.50 -22.57
CA ASP A 60 22.43 13.17 -22.81
C ASP A 60 22.94 12.19 -21.72
N TYR A 61 22.48 12.36 -20.48
CA TYR A 61 22.74 11.44 -19.37
C TYR A 61 21.49 10.72 -18.89
N TYR A 62 21.61 9.41 -18.69
CA TYR A 62 20.58 8.56 -18.10
C TYR A 62 21.09 8.01 -16.77
N VAL A 63 20.53 8.46 -15.67
CA VAL A 63 20.87 7.97 -14.33
C VAL A 63 19.86 6.91 -13.95
N ILE A 64 20.29 5.65 -13.91
CA ILE A 64 19.46 4.51 -13.49
C ILE A 64 19.82 4.20 -12.04
N ALA A 65 18.94 4.52 -11.10
CA ALA A 65 19.07 4.15 -9.70
C ALA A 65 18.32 2.85 -9.44
N SER A 66 19.00 1.84 -8.89
CA SER A 66 18.43 0.55 -8.53
C SER A 66 18.38 0.42 -7.02
N GLN A 67 17.19 0.47 -6.44
CA GLN A 67 16.97 0.38 -5.01
C GLN A 67 16.12 -0.86 -4.64
N PRO A 68 16.77 -1.96 -4.22
CA PRO A 68 16.05 -3.17 -3.82
C PRO A 68 15.37 -3.04 -2.44
N GLY A 69 14.32 -3.83 -2.22
CA GLY A 69 13.71 -4.02 -0.91
C GLY A 69 12.79 -2.88 -0.46
N VAL A 70 12.13 -2.20 -1.39
CA VAL A 70 11.33 -1.00 -1.11
C VAL A 70 9.87 -1.19 -1.48
N HIS A 71 9.01 -0.55 -0.71
CA HIS A 71 7.57 -0.53 -0.91
C HIS A 71 7.07 0.91 -1.00
N SER A 72 5.91 1.13 -1.61
CA SER A 72 5.33 2.48 -1.81
C SER A 72 5.19 3.28 -0.50
N THR A 73 4.88 2.58 0.60
CA THR A 73 4.79 3.17 1.95
C THR A 73 6.10 3.76 2.46
N ASP A 74 7.25 3.29 1.97
CA ASP A 74 8.54 3.85 2.40
C ASP A 74 8.74 5.28 1.89
N PHE A 75 8.09 5.66 0.79
CA PHE A 75 8.10 7.02 0.23
C PHE A 75 6.90 7.88 0.69
N ALA A 76 6.03 7.35 1.56
CA ALA A 76 4.86 8.10 2.04
C ALA A 76 5.23 9.31 2.91
N THR A 77 6.43 9.30 3.51
CA THR A 77 6.93 10.41 4.31
C THR A 77 7.97 11.20 3.52
N ALA A 78 7.84 12.52 3.48
CA ALA A 78 8.79 13.43 2.81
C ALA A 78 10.24 13.33 3.34
N LYS A 79 10.44 12.68 4.49
CA LYS A 79 11.76 12.47 5.11
C LYS A 79 12.58 11.36 4.45
N SER A 80 11.93 10.39 3.78
CA SER A 80 12.64 9.22 3.25
C SER A 80 13.43 9.53 1.99
N ALA A 81 12.94 10.45 1.15
CA ALA A 81 13.64 10.85 -0.08
C ALA A 81 13.32 12.32 -0.41
N PRO A 82 13.81 13.28 0.40
CA PRO A 82 13.46 14.69 0.23
C PRO A 82 13.91 15.28 -1.12
N ARG A 83 15.09 14.92 -1.62
CA ARG A 83 15.67 15.48 -2.86
C ARG A 83 15.01 14.89 -4.10
N LEU A 84 14.79 13.58 -4.14
CA LEU A 84 13.97 12.93 -5.18
C LEU A 84 12.53 13.46 -5.13
N GLY A 85 11.94 13.58 -3.93
CA GLY A 85 10.61 14.16 -3.73
C GLY A 85 10.48 15.57 -4.31
N ALA A 86 11.47 16.44 -4.11
CA ALA A 86 11.50 17.78 -4.70
C ALA A 86 11.50 17.76 -6.24
N LYS A 87 12.22 16.81 -6.85
CA LYS A 87 12.20 16.61 -8.32
C LYS A 87 10.86 16.11 -8.83
N MET A 88 10.17 15.26 -8.06
CA MET A 88 8.88 14.68 -8.47
C MET A 88 7.69 15.62 -8.24
N THR A 89 7.79 16.56 -7.29
CA THR A 89 6.71 17.50 -6.92
C THR A 89 6.78 18.83 -7.66
N GLY A 90 7.79 19.04 -8.51
CA GLY A 90 7.96 20.26 -9.31
C GLY A 90 8.64 21.41 -8.55
N GLU A 91 9.26 21.15 -7.41
CA GLU A 91 10.12 22.14 -6.74
C GLU A 91 11.41 22.40 -7.53
N ASP A 92 11.91 21.37 -8.23
CA ASP A 92 13.05 21.49 -9.14
C ASP A 92 12.60 21.97 -10.53
N LYS A 93 12.91 23.23 -10.85
CA LYS A 93 12.56 23.89 -12.13
C LYS A 93 13.29 23.30 -13.33
N ALA A 94 14.37 22.54 -13.14
CA ALA A 94 15.08 21.90 -14.23
C ALA A 94 14.27 20.73 -14.82
N ILE A 95 13.43 20.10 -14.00
CA ILE A 95 12.62 18.95 -14.41
C ILE A 95 11.40 19.44 -15.19
N ARG A 96 11.23 18.93 -16.42
CA ARG A 96 10.10 19.26 -17.30
C ARG A 96 9.05 18.17 -17.35
N SER A 97 9.45 16.92 -17.11
CA SER A 97 8.53 15.79 -17.10
C SER A 97 8.82 14.83 -15.96
N THR A 98 7.74 14.31 -15.38
CA THR A 98 7.78 13.38 -14.25
C THR A 98 6.76 12.27 -14.48
N MET A 99 7.11 11.04 -14.11
CA MET A 99 6.21 9.91 -14.09
C MET A 99 6.37 9.17 -12.77
N ILE A 100 5.24 8.91 -12.11
CA ILE A 100 5.17 8.12 -10.89
C ILE A 100 4.27 6.92 -11.17
N VAL A 101 4.77 5.73 -10.89
CA VAL A 101 3.97 4.52 -10.82
C VAL A 101 4.06 3.99 -9.40
N ASN A 102 2.97 4.08 -8.63
CA ASN A 102 3.01 3.74 -7.20
C ASN A 102 3.26 2.24 -6.98
N GLU A 103 2.64 1.41 -7.80
CA GLU A 103 2.72 -0.05 -7.70
C GLU A 103 3.07 -0.64 -9.06
N VAL A 104 4.28 -1.16 -9.21
CA VAL A 104 4.69 -1.94 -10.37
C VAL A 104 4.59 -3.43 -10.02
N ALA A 105 3.77 -4.15 -10.78
CA ALA A 105 3.61 -5.60 -10.65
C ALA A 105 4.67 -6.33 -11.47
N GLY A 106 5.48 -7.13 -10.79
CA GLY A 106 6.66 -7.80 -11.36
C GLY A 106 7.93 -6.98 -11.21
N VAL A 107 9.06 -7.56 -11.64
CA VAL A 107 10.39 -6.96 -11.51
C VAL A 107 10.79 -6.30 -12.81
N LEU A 108 11.07 -4.99 -12.76
CA LEU A 108 11.67 -4.25 -13.88
C LEU A 108 13.19 -4.35 -13.75
N GLU A 109 13.82 -5.16 -14.60
CA GLU A 109 15.27 -5.35 -14.54
C GLU A 109 16.04 -4.15 -15.11
N THR A 110 17.04 -3.68 -14.35
CA THR A 110 17.95 -2.61 -14.79
C THR A 110 18.65 -2.94 -16.10
N LYS A 111 18.97 -4.22 -16.31
CA LYS A 111 19.62 -4.74 -17.52
C LYS A 111 18.76 -4.49 -18.77
N GLN A 112 17.45 -4.66 -18.67
CA GLN A 112 16.54 -4.47 -19.80
C GLN A 112 16.47 -3.01 -20.20
N VAL A 113 16.32 -2.10 -19.22
CA VAL A 113 16.31 -0.65 -19.46
C VAL A 113 17.65 -0.17 -20.01
N ARG A 114 18.76 -0.66 -19.45
CA ARG A 114 20.11 -0.39 -19.98
C ARG A 114 20.25 -0.82 -21.43
N ASN A 115 19.85 -2.04 -21.78
CA ASN A 115 19.96 -2.54 -23.14
C ASN A 115 19.16 -1.70 -24.14
N ILE A 116 17.99 -1.20 -23.76
CA ILE A 116 17.19 -0.26 -24.58
C ILE A 116 18.01 1.00 -24.89
N LEU A 117 18.59 1.62 -23.86
CA LEU A 117 19.36 2.85 -24.00
C LEU A 117 20.69 2.66 -24.74
N GLU A 118 21.38 1.54 -24.50
CA GLU A 118 22.61 1.20 -25.24
C GLU A 118 22.33 0.97 -26.72
N THR A 119 21.24 0.27 -27.04
CA THR A 119 20.90 -0.09 -28.44
C THR A 119 20.27 1.07 -29.22
N GLN A 120 19.37 1.84 -28.61
CA GLN A 120 18.65 2.91 -29.29
C GLN A 120 19.42 4.24 -29.25
N CYS A 121 20.14 4.52 -28.16
CA CYS A 121 20.84 5.79 -27.96
C CYS A 121 22.35 5.69 -28.12
N GLY A 122 22.92 4.49 -28.26
CA GLY A 122 24.38 4.30 -28.37
C GLY A 122 25.13 4.71 -27.09
N ALA A 123 24.44 4.74 -25.95
CA ALA A 123 24.99 5.24 -24.71
C ALA A 123 25.98 4.24 -24.08
N GLN A 124 27.07 4.73 -23.48
CA GLN A 124 28.01 3.88 -22.73
C GLN A 124 27.54 3.72 -21.28
N THR A 125 27.76 2.56 -20.67
CA THR A 125 27.37 2.34 -19.26
C THR A 125 28.56 2.53 -18.31
N THR A 126 28.35 3.26 -17.23
CA THR A 126 29.23 3.34 -16.06
C THR A 126 28.45 2.84 -14.85
N VAL A 127 28.98 1.82 -14.16
CA VAL A 127 28.34 1.23 -12.98
C VAL A 127 28.98 1.81 -11.73
N ILE A 128 28.15 2.26 -10.79
CA ILE A 128 28.51 2.80 -9.50
C ILE A 128 27.86 1.93 -8.44
N ASP A 129 28.68 1.25 -7.67
CA ASP A 129 28.24 0.56 -6.46
C ASP A 129 28.17 1.56 -5.32
N ALA A 130 26.95 1.90 -4.89
CA ALA A 130 26.72 2.86 -3.81
C ALA A 130 27.29 2.38 -2.46
N SER A 131 27.47 1.07 -2.27
CA SER A 131 28.03 0.50 -1.04
C SER A 131 29.53 0.73 -0.88
N SER A 132 30.23 0.92 -2.00
CA SER A 132 31.69 1.12 -2.02
C SER A 132 32.12 2.50 -1.51
N GLY A 133 31.19 3.46 -1.42
CA GLY A 133 31.45 4.82 -0.95
C GLY A 133 32.37 5.67 -1.85
N SER A 134 32.80 5.14 -3.00
CA SER A 134 33.72 5.81 -3.92
C SER A 134 33.25 5.63 -5.36
N TYR A 135 33.11 6.73 -6.10
CA TYR A 135 32.71 6.72 -7.50
C TYR A 135 33.54 7.73 -8.31
N SER A 136 33.67 7.47 -9.62
CA SER A 136 34.39 8.38 -10.52
C SER A 136 33.74 9.76 -10.52
N THR A 137 34.54 10.80 -10.36
CA THR A 137 34.09 12.20 -10.48
C THR A 137 33.89 12.63 -11.93
N GLU A 138 34.42 11.86 -12.88
CA GLU A 138 34.33 12.14 -14.30
C GLU A 138 33.42 11.12 -14.97
N PHE A 139 32.28 11.59 -15.47
CA PHE A 139 31.28 10.78 -16.16
C PHE A 139 31.48 10.78 -17.68
N GLY A 140 32.69 11.08 -18.19
CA GLY A 140 33.05 10.97 -19.61
C GLY A 140 32.08 11.68 -20.58
N ASN A 141 32.16 11.32 -21.85
CA ASN A 141 31.34 11.94 -22.91
C ASN A 141 29.95 11.31 -23.04
N GLU A 142 29.02 12.11 -23.53
CA GLU A 142 27.61 11.80 -23.84
C GLU A 142 27.44 11.05 -25.18
N PRO A 143 26.36 10.28 -25.37
CA PRO A 143 25.35 9.92 -24.36
C PRO A 143 25.86 8.82 -23.42
N ARG A 144 25.49 8.90 -22.13
CA ARG A 144 25.96 7.95 -21.11
C ARG A 144 24.89 7.50 -20.13
N ILE A 145 24.97 6.24 -19.73
CA ILE A 145 24.17 5.61 -18.69
C ILE A 145 25.01 5.51 -17.42
N ILE A 146 24.52 6.06 -16.32
CA ILE A 146 25.11 5.93 -14.99
C ILE A 146 24.19 5.03 -14.18
N LEU A 147 24.60 3.79 -13.99
CA LEU A 147 23.87 2.80 -13.21
C LEU A 147 24.35 2.88 -11.75
N VAL A 148 23.47 3.29 -10.84
CA VAL A 148 23.73 3.37 -9.40
C VAL A 148 23.01 2.21 -8.73
N GLU A 149 23.77 1.28 -8.17
CA GLU A 149 23.24 0.10 -7.47
C GLU A 149 23.31 0.33 -5.95
N PHE A 150 22.14 0.41 -5.32
CA PHE A 150 22.01 0.51 -3.87
C PHE A 150 21.86 -0.88 -3.24
N SER A 151 22.28 -0.99 -1.98
CA SER A 151 22.00 -2.17 -1.16
C SER A 151 20.51 -2.27 -0.83
N SER A 152 20.04 -3.51 -0.63
CA SER A 152 18.65 -3.77 -0.23
C SER A 152 18.33 -3.11 1.11
N LEU A 153 17.15 -2.51 1.19
CA LEU A 153 16.75 -1.75 2.37
C LEU A 153 16.40 -2.69 3.55
N PRO A 154 16.98 -2.50 4.75
CA PRO A 154 16.82 -3.39 5.89
C PRO A 154 15.39 -3.37 6.42
N LEU A 155 14.92 -4.41 7.10
CA LEU A 155 13.53 -4.48 7.59
C LEU A 155 13.23 -3.62 8.84
N GLY A 156 14.24 -2.96 9.41
CA GLY A 156 14.17 -2.24 10.69
C GLY A 156 13.64 -0.81 10.62
N SER A 157 13.84 -0.07 11.71
CA SER A 157 13.47 1.35 11.85
C SER A 157 14.43 2.30 11.13
N GLU A 158 15.62 1.83 10.75
CA GLU A 158 16.67 2.58 10.04
C GLU A 158 16.35 2.82 8.56
N ARG A 159 15.27 2.23 8.04
CA ARG A 159 14.82 2.34 6.63
C ARG A 159 14.74 3.77 6.12
N VAL A 160 14.13 4.65 6.92
CA VAL A 160 13.93 6.05 6.54
C VAL A 160 15.27 6.77 6.42
N GLN A 161 16.19 6.50 7.35
CA GLN A 161 17.51 7.11 7.34
C GLN A 161 18.32 6.62 6.14
N GLN A 162 18.36 5.31 5.89
CA GLN A 162 19.12 4.75 4.77
C GLN A 162 18.56 5.18 3.40
N LEU A 163 17.23 5.28 3.25
CA LEU A 163 16.65 5.87 2.04
C LEU A 163 17.05 7.34 1.88
N SER A 164 17.08 8.11 2.97
CA SER A 164 17.49 9.51 2.93
C SER A 164 18.96 9.66 2.57
N ASP A 165 19.82 8.74 3.02
CA ASP A 165 21.25 8.72 2.68
C ASP A 165 21.45 8.35 1.20
N ASN A 166 20.69 7.37 0.69
CA ASN A 166 20.70 6.96 -0.72
C ASN A 166 20.18 8.08 -1.64
N ASP A 167 19.14 8.80 -1.21
CA ASP A 167 18.62 10.00 -1.87
C ASP A 167 19.67 11.13 -1.90
N GLY A 168 20.41 11.29 -0.81
CA GLY A 168 21.57 12.17 -0.72
C GLY A 168 22.61 11.86 -1.79
N LEU A 169 23.07 10.60 -1.83
CA LEU A 169 24.07 10.13 -2.79
C LEU A 169 23.60 10.30 -4.24
N LEU A 170 22.35 9.94 -4.53
CA LEU A 170 21.79 10.09 -5.88
C LEU A 170 21.80 11.55 -6.33
N SER A 171 21.40 12.46 -5.45
CA SER A 171 21.41 13.89 -5.76
C SER A 171 22.83 14.44 -5.94
N ASP A 172 23.81 13.93 -5.20
CA ASP A 172 25.20 14.34 -5.35
C ASP A 172 25.78 13.87 -6.71
N ILE A 173 25.40 12.68 -7.18
CA ILE A 173 25.77 12.17 -8.51
C ILE A 173 25.14 13.04 -9.60
N VAL A 174 23.83 13.31 -9.51
CA VAL A 174 23.11 14.14 -10.49
C VAL A 174 23.66 15.57 -10.52
N GLY A 175 24.02 16.13 -9.36
CA GLY A 175 24.59 17.48 -9.25
C GLY A 175 25.99 17.62 -9.87
N ARG A 176 26.67 16.51 -10.20
CA ARG A 176 27.98 16.48 -10.84
C ARG A 176 27.94 16.17 -12.33
N LEU A 177 26.75 15.98 -12.90
CA LEU A 177 26.62 15.77 -14.34
C LEU A 177 27.06 17.03 -15.10
N PRO A 178 27.86 16.89 -16.18
CA PRO A 178 28.36 18.04 -16.91
C PRO A 178 27.30 18.68 -17.84
N SER A 179 26.25 17.94 -18.22
CA SER A 179 25.12 18.46 -19.00
C SER A 179 23.88 18.65 -18.15
N GLU A 180 23.14 19.71 -18.49
CA GLU A 180 21.84 20.04 -17.92
C GLU A 180 20.72 19.12 -18.42
N LYS A 181 20.97 18.30 -19.46
CA LYS A 181 19.97 17.38 -20.03
C LYS A 181 20.17 15.96 -19.50
N TYR A 182 19.39 15.62 -18.49
CA TYR A 182 19.43 14.29 -17.90
C TYR A 182 18.03 13.72 -17.63
N THR A 183 17.98 12.39 -17.59
CA THR A 183 16.80 11.64 -17.14
C THR A 183 17.20 10.72 -16.00
N ILE A 184 16.47 10.80 -14.89
CA ILE A 184 16.59 9.91 -13.74
C ILE A 184 15.51 8.83 -13.85
N LEU A 185 15.93 7.58 -13.74
CA LEU A 185 15.11 6.38 -13.70
C LEU A 185 15.35 5.70 -12.35
N TYR A 186 14.38 5.76 -11.44
CA TYR A 186 14.47 5.14 -10.14
C TYR A 186 13.67 3.83 -10.14
N LEU A 187 14.40 2.73 -10.28
CA LEU A 187 13.86 1.37 -10.31
C LEU A 187 13.94 0.79 -8.91
N THR A 188 12.84 0.21 -8.46
CA THR A 188 12.80 -0.51 -7.19
C THR A 188 12.38 -1.95 -7.40
N THR A 189 12.66 -2.78 -6.40
CA THR A 189 12.13 -4.14 -6.31
C THR A 189 11.41 -4.32 -4.99
N PRO A 190 10.34 -5.15 -4.95
CA PRO A 190 9.59 -5.39 -3.74
C PRO A 190 10.48 -6.03 -2.67
N ARG A 191 9.97 -6.03 -1.44
CA ARG A 191 10.64 -6.65 -0.31
C ARG A 191 10.73 -8.16 -0.53
N GLU A 192 11.95 -8.68 -0.55
CA GLU A 192 12.16 -10.12 -0.38
C GLU A 192 11.79 -10.44 1.06
N PHE A 193 10.62 -11.04 1.25
CA PHE A 193 10.28 -11.69 2.50
C PHE A 193 11.01 -13.03 2.49
N GLU A 194 11.88 -13.30 3.48
CA GLU A 194 12.34 -14.66 3.72
C GLU A 194 11.11 -15.58 3.75
N ASP A 195 11.12 -16.63 2.94
CA ASP A 195 10.02 -17.54 2.67
C ASP A 195 9.22 -17.88 3.94
N SER A 196 8.10 -17.18 4.13
CA SER A 196 6.92 -17.76 4.74
C SER A 196 6.00 -18.08 3.57
N ASP A 197 5.90 -19.37 3.25
CA ASP A 197 5.02 -19.92 2.22
C ASP A 197 3.75 -19.07 2.00
N PRO A 198 3.33 -18.82 0.74
CA PRO A 198 2.01 -18.26 0.51
C PRO A 198 1.00 -19.16 1.22
N PRO A 199 0.02 -18.64 1.98
CA PRO A 199 -1.04 -19.46 2.53
C PRO A 199 -1.89 -19.97 1.36
N VAL A 200 -1.48 -21.09 0.77
CA VAL A 200 -2.28 -21.87 -0.15
C VAL A 200 -3.43 -22.39 0.68
N TYR A 201 -4.58 -21.74 0.52
CA TYR A 201 -5.84 -22.18 1.09
C TYR A 201 -6.21 -23.51 0.43
N LYS A 202 -5.72 -24.63 0.97
CA LYS A 202 -6.20 -25.96 0.61
C LYS A 202 -7.65 -26.05 1.09
N SER A 203 -8.57 -26.03 0.11
CA SER A 203 -9.98 -26.35 0.30
C SER A 203 -10.11 -27.69 1.06
N PRO A 204 -10.84 -27.77 2.19
CA PRO A 204 -11.00 -29.02 2.92
C PRO A 204 -12.08 -29.84 2.22
N GLY A 205 -11.64 -30.53 1.17
CA GLY A 205 -12.44 -31.46 0.40
C GLY A 205 -11.62 -32.65 -0.06
N ASP A 206 -10.68 -33.11 0.77
CA ASP A 206 -10.12 -34.45 0.63
C ASP A 206 -9.75 -35.01 2.00
N GLN A 207 -10.13 -36.26 2.16
CA GLN A 207 -10.50 -36.92 3.39
C GLN A 207 -9.41 -37.95 3.74
N TYR A 208 -9.03 -37.99 5.02
CA TYR A 208 -8.28 -39.02 5.72
C TYR A 208 -6.75 -39.10 5.61
N GLN A 209 -6.15 -39.19 6.81
CA GLN A 209 -4.75 -39.44 7.21
C GLN A 209 -3.90 -38.18 7.47
N ASP A 210 -3.19 -38.03 8.58
CA ASP A 210 -3.14 -38.71 9.87
C ASP A 210 -2.29 -37.81 10.78
N THR A 211 -2.46 -37.97 12.09
CA THR A 211 -1.62 -37.48 13.20
C THR A 211 -1.62 -35.99 13.58
N ILE A 212 -2.22 -35.80 14.76
CA ILE A 212 -2.37 -34.59 15.54
C ILE A 212 -1.11 -34.45 16.40
N HIS A 213 -0.25 -33.48 16.12
CA HIS A 213 0.74 -33.00 17.10
C HIS A 213 0.33 -31.60 17.55
N MET A 214 -0.46 -31.55 18.61
CA MET A 214 -0.67 -30.35 19.40
C MET A 214 0.44 -30.24 20.46
N ASP A 215 1.53 -29.55 20.15
CA ASP A 215 2.43 -29.06 21.18
C ASP A 215 1.88 -27.76 21.77
N LEU A 216 1.09 -27.92 22.83
CA LEU A 216 0.66 -26.82 23.69
C LEU A 216 1.87 -26.42 24.56
N LYS A 217 2.68 -25.45 24.09
CA LYS A 217 3.79 -24.90 24.89
C LYS A 217 3.22 -24.18 26.12
N ARG A 218 3.34 -24.85 27.26
CA ARG A 218 2.91 -24.39 28.58
C ARG A 218 3.99 -23.47 29.14
N ASP A 219 3.82 -22.16 29.01
CA ASP A 219 4.74 -21.18 29.63
C ASP A 219 4.55 -21.18 31.15
N TYR A 220 5.47 -21.84 31.85
CA TYR A 220 5.70 -21.67 33.28
C TYR A 220 6.74 -20.57 33.49
N SER A 221 6.24 -19.37 33.83
CA SER A 221 6.85 -18.38 34.73
C SER A 221 8.39 -18.28 34.81
N SER A 222 8.92 -17.10 34.45
CA SER A 222 9.74 -16.35 35.42
C SER A 222 9.73 -14.86 35.10
N HIS A 223 9.29 -14.06 36.06
CA HIS A 223 9.49 -12.62 36.09
C HIS A 223 11.00 -12.32 36.07
N SER A 224 11.47 -11.76 34.96
CA SER A 224 12.75 -11.07 34.90
C SER A 224 12.52 -9.56 34.97
N ARG A 225 13.45 -8.89 35.64
CA ARG A 225 13.31 -7.59 36.27
C ARG A 225 13.12 -6.44 35.27
N ARG A 226 12.26 -5.52 35.72
CA ARG A 226 12.16 -4.12 35.35
C ARG A 226 13.49 -3.40 35.62
N ASP A 227 14.14 -2.89 34.58
CA ASP A 227 14.80 -1.58 34.60
C ASP A 227 15.03 -1.07 33.16
N GLY A 228 14.76 0.20 32.91
CA GLY A 228 14.90 0.79 31.58
C GLY A 228 13.82 1.82 31.24
N THR A 229 13.98 3.01 31.80
CA THR A 229 13.27 4.26 31.50
C THR A 229 12.87 4.45 30.04
N THR A 230 11.57 4.38 29.74
CA THR A 230 10.97 5.18 28.65
C THR A 230 9.70 5.81 29.19
N ASN A 231 9.65 7.15 29.10
CA ASN A 231 8.47 7.95 29.39
C ASN A 231 7.42 7.71 28.31
N ASN A 232 6.84 6.50 28.28
CA ASN A 232 5.72 6.21 27.42
C ASN A 232 4.49 6.85 28.06
N SER A 233 4.19 8.06 27.57
CA SER A 233 2.96 8.77 27.90
C SER A 233 1.79 7.81 27.71
N ILE A 234 0.99 7.67 28.77
CA ILE A 234 -0.22 6.84 28.93
C ILE A 234 -1.31 7.06 27.85
N PHE A 235 -1.06 7.92 26.86
CA PHE A 235 -1.95 8.26 25.77
C PHE A 235 -1.50 7.72 24.39
N HIS A 236 -0.38 7.01 24.30
CA HIS A 236 0.13 6.53 22.99
C HIS A 236 -0.60 5.30 22.45
N GLU A 237 -1.45 4.65 23.24
CA GLU A 237 -2.16 3.43 22.86
C GLU A 237 -3.65 3.55 23.21
N TYR A 238 -4.28 4.65 22.79
CA TYR A 238 -5.73 4.82 22.92
C TYR A 238 -6.44 4.15 21.74
N GLN A 239 -6.74 2.86 21.86
CA GLN A 239 -7.54 2.12 20.88
C GLN A 239 -9.03 2.28 21.18
N TYR A 240 -9.63 3.39 20.73
CA TYR A 240 -11.05 3.75 21.00
C TYR A 240 -12.06 2.64 20.66
N PHE A 241 -11.73 1.77 19.70
CA PHE A 241 -12.54 0.62 19.30
C PHE A 241 -11.68 -0.63 19.30
N THR A 242 -11.50 -1.23 20.48
CA THR A 242 -10.95 -2.58 20.54
C THR A 242 -11.87 -3.54 19.78
N PRO A 243 -11.34 -4.59 19.15
CA PRO A 243 -12.15 -5.55 18.41
C PRO A 243 -13.34 -6.11 19.22
N GLY A 244 -13.15 -6.29 20.54
CA GLY A 244 -14.21 -6.73 21.45
C GLY A 244 -15.31 -5.69 21.65
N ILE A 245 -14.98 -4.40 21.82
CA ILE A 245 -15.97 -3.32 21.94
C ILE A 245 -16.78 -3.20 20.64
N PHE A 246 -16.11 -3.32 19.48
CA PHE A 246 -16.79 -3.25 18.19
C PHE A 246 -17.78 -4.41 17.98
N MET A 247 -17.35 -5.65 18.29
CA MET A 247 -18.26 -6.81 18.25
C MET A 247 -19.42 -6.67 19.25
N GLY A 248 -19.16 -6.16 20.45
CA GLY A 248 -20.17 -5.91 21.47
C GLY A 248 -21.20 -4.85 21.05
N LEU A 249 -20.76 -3.76 20.41
CA LEU A 249 -21.66 -2.72 19.90
C LEU A 249 -22.57 -3.24 18.78
N ILE A 250 -22.04 -4.07 17.86
CA ILE A 250 -22.85 -4.69 16.80
C ILE A 250 -23.91 -5.62 17.40
N ALA A 251 -23.52 -6.49 18.35
CA ALA A 251 -24.46 -7.39 19.01
C ALA A 251 -25.53 -6.61 19.79
N THR A 252 -25.13 -5.57 20.52
CA THR A 252 -26.05 -4.72 21.30
C THR A 252 -27.06 -4.01 20.39
N PHE A 253 -26.60 -3.45 19.26
CA PHE A 253 -27.47 -2.82 18.28
C PHE A 253 -28.50 -3.81 17.71
N PHE A 254 -28.09 -5.04 17.43
CA PHE A 254 -28.99 -6.09 16.94
C PHE A 254 -30.08 -6.43 17.97
N PHE A 255 -29.71 -6.59 19.25
CA PHE A 255 -30.69 -6.85 20.31
C PHE A 255 -31.65 -5.68 20.53
N ILE A 256 -31.17 -4.44 20.46
CA ILE A 256 -32.01 -3.23 20.56
C ILE A 256 -33.02 -3.18 19.42
N ALA A 257 -32.64 -3.56 18.20
CA ALA A 257 -33.56 -3.59 17.07
C ALA A 257 -34.71 -4.60 17.29
N ILE A 258 -34.41 -5.80 17.80
CA ILE A 258 -35.43 -6.80 18.15
C ILE A 258 -36.33 -6.30 19.27
N LEU A 259 -35.74 -5.70 20.32
CA LEU A 259 -36.48 -5.12 21.44
C LEU A 259 -37.40 -3.99 20.98
N TYR A 260 -36.94 -3.13 20.06
CA TYR A 260 -37.74 -2.04 19.50
C TYR A 260 -38.97 -2.55 18.77
N VAL A 261 -38.83 -3.60 17.96
CA VAL A 261 -39.97 -4.24 17.28
C VAL A 261 -40.95 -4.83 18.31
N GLY A 262 -40.44 -5.49 19.35
CA GLY A 262 -41.26 -6.05 20.43
C GLY A 262 -42.05 -4.98 21.18
N LEU A 263 -41.40 -3.87 21.56
CA LEU A 263 -42.06 -2.74 22.23
C LEU A 263 -43.09 -2.06 21.33
N SER A 264 -42.78 -1.90 20.04
CA SER A 264 -43.72 -1.33 19.07
C SER A 264 -44.98 -2.19 18.94
N ALA A 265 -44.84 -3.52 18.94
CA ALA A 265 -45.96 -4.45 18.93
C ALA A 265 -46.82 -4.36 20.21
N LEU A 266 -46.18 -4.24 21.38
CA LEU A 266 -46.89 -4.08 22.65
C LEU A 266 -47.62 -2.73 22.74
N MET A 267 -47.01 -1.65 22.25
CA MET A 267 -47.64 -0.33 22.21
C MET A 267 -48.80 -0.23 21.22
N SER A 268 -48.83 -1.08 20.19
CA SER A 268 -49.93 -1.15 19.22
C SER A 268 -51.20 -1.82 19.77
N LEU A 269 -51.15 -2.39 20.97
CA LEU A 269 -52.24 -3.17 21.54
C LEU A 269 -53.29 -2.21 22.11
N GLN A 270 -54.31 -1.92 21.30
CA GLN A 270 -55.47 -1.15 21.72
C GLN A 270 -56.52 -2.06 22.34
N VAL A 271 -56.95 -1.73 23.56
CA VAL A 271 -58.10 -2.40 24.18
C VAL A 271 -59.36 -1.76 23.63
N SER A 272 -60.20 -2.54 22.95
CA SER A 272 -61.49 -2.05 22.45
C SER A 272 -62.50 -1.97 23.60
N TYR A 273 -62.52 -0.82 24.28
CA TYR A 273 -63.49 -0.54 25.35
C TYR A 273 -64.94 -0.51 24.85
N ALA A 274 -65.16 -0.27 23.56
CA ALA A 274 -66.49 -0.30 22.94
C ALA A 274 -67.16 -1.68 22.99
N ALA A 275 -66.40 -2.77 23.11
CA ALA A 275 -66.97 -4.12 23.27
C ALA A 275 -67.47 -4.40 24.70
N PHE A 276 -67.09 -3.56 25.67
CA PHE A 276 -67.50 -3.69 27.07
C PHE A 276 -68.57 -2.66 27.46
N GLU A 277 -68.84 -1.66 26.61
CA GLU A 277 -69.97 -0.76 26.79
C GLU A 277 -71.25 -1.41 26.26
N LYS A 278 -72.30 -1.38 27.08
CA LYS A 278 -73.61 -1.90 26.70
C LYS A 278 -74.29 -0.89 25.77
N ASP A 279 -74.53 -1.28 24.52
CA ASP A 279 -75.27 -0.49 23.54
C ASP A 279 -76.65 -0.05 24.09
N THR A 280 -76.75 1.19 24.58
CA THR A 280 -78.00 1.75 25.11
C THR A 280 -78.96 2.23 24.01
N SER A 281 -78.53 2.27 22.75
CA SER A 281 -79.33 2.69 21.58
C SER A 281 -80.52 1.76 21.31
N SER A 282 -80.37 0.45 21.54
CA SER A 282 -81.46 -0.53 21.38
C SER A 282 -82.51 -0.50 22.51
N SER A 283 -82.15 0.06 23.67
CA SER A 283 -83.06 0.19 24.83
C SER A 283 -83.96 1.44 24.80
N VAL A 284 -83.66 2.42 23.95
CA VAL A 284 -84.51 3.63 23.79
C VAL A 284 -85.66 3.39 22.81
N GLN A 285 -85.45 2.59 21.74
CA GLN A 285 -86.50 2.32 20.76
C GLN A 285 -87.60 1.35 21.25
N LYS A 286 -87.31 0.47 22.21
CA LYS A 286 -88.33 -0.46 22.76
C LYS A 286 -89.29 0.15 23.78
N LYS A 287 -89.13 1.43 24.16
CA LYS A 287 -90.01 2.12 25.13
C LYS A 287 -91.05 3.05 24.51
N GLN A 288 -91.08 3.18 23.17
CA GLN A 288 -91.98 4.08 22.45
C GLN A 288 -93.00 3.35 21.55
N GLN A 289 -93.20 2.05 21.73
CA GLN A 289 -94.22 1.28 21.04
C GLN A 289 -95.06 0.47 22.02
#